data_AF-A0A7X9DPR1-F1
#
_entry.id   AF-A0A7X9DPR1-F1
#
_cell.length_a   1.000
_cell.length_b   1.000
_cell.length_c   1.000
_cell.angle_alpha   90.00
_cell.angle_beta   90.00
_cell.angle_gamma   90.00
#
_symmetry.space_group_name_H-M   'P 1'
#
loop_
_entity.id
_entity.type
_entity.pdbx_description
1 polymer ?
#
loop_
_entity_poly.entity_id
_entity_poly.type
_entity_poly.pdbx_seq_one_letter_code
_entity_poly.pdbx_strand_id
1 'polypeptide(L)'
;PWVLDNDQTNKGMRYFSPYGSDMIDLFSEVQREDGMIYSFVRNSERPGYYDLAYGSTNFIKRYDTVIFVRQPNENHVEYLFVDLLYQCWKATGNDRWMRSKLASAARALDYNVTDSLRWSKRFGLLKRPYTIDSWDFQVDDEYTPGDALTPTMCVVPGKTKFGIFYGDNTGYAQACEYLAEMFAHTGDQASAEKYRQRAHEIRERLNALAWNGHFFTHFIDEDPSVKRNLGVDEKSQISQSNAYSVNRGLPHEQNAAIIETYLHLKNHLPPGSPGEWYSIYPPFERGFGGHNEKWQYMNGGVAGHAAGELARGAFENGYESYGSDILLRLLDLGNKYGNGSRIWFSYTGAYPPPPPDPVYQPLDIRKVANMSIFDHAGKGALPWMNERKGNDMRNLPSGKQTFGGIEFDISDPLANEGKIVIGLSRQKGFKQQIFLPVGRKSGMIGLLHTLGQAGSEGIAGSVVFHYADGTSAAQYIINGKHITGWWFPELQGKLAGVAWRGPNGVSHDVGICWAGISNPFPEKDIREI
;
A
#
# COMPACT_ATOMS: atom_id res chain seq x y z
N PRO A 1 -4.55 21.72 -1.33
CA PRO A 1 -3.43 21.75 -2.30
C PRO A 1 -2.11 21.41 -1.63
N TRP A 2 -1.29 20.58 -2.26
CA TRP A 2 0.02 20.14 -1.77
C TRP A 2 1.16 20.83 -2.52
N VAL A 3 2.25 21.14 -1.83
CA VAL A 3 3.45 21.75 -2.43
C VAL A 3 4.06 20.82 -3.49
N LEU A 4 4.16 19.52 -3.20
CA LEU A 4 4.67 18.51 -4.14
C LEU A 4 3.87 18.48 -5.44
N ASP A 5 2.55 18.35 -5.35
CA ASP A 5 1.67 18.28 -6.51
C ASP A 5 1.72 19.57 -7.35
N ASN A 6 1.81 20.74 -6.68
CA ASN A 6 1.91 22.01 -7.37
C ASN A 6 3.26 22.16 -8.08
N ASP A 7 4.37 21.76 -7.44
CA ASP A 7 5.67 21.72 -8.10
C ASP A 7 5.64 20.86 -9.37
N GLN A 8 5.17 19.60 -9.27
CA GLN A 8 5.14 18.71 -10.43
C GLN A 8 4.20 19.22 -11.54
N THR A 9 3.07 19.79 -11.16
CA THR A 9 2.13 20.37 -12.13
C THR A 9 2.72 21.62 -12.81
N ASN A 10 3.43 22.45 -12.05
CA ASN A 10 3.99 23.71 -12.53
C ASN A 10 5.13 23.51 -13.53
N LYS A 11 5.87 22.39 -13.45
CA LYS A 11 6.88 22.02 -14.46
C LYS A 11 6.32 21.97 -15.87
N GLY A 12 5.06 21.54 -16.02
CA GLY A 12 4.32 21.59 -17.28
C GLY A 12 3.58 22.91 -17.48
N MET A 13 2.84 23.39 -16.47
CA MET A 13 2.00 24.58 -16.59
C MET A 13 2.78 25.86 -16.89
N ARG A 14 4.06 25.97 -16.49
CA ARG A 14 4.91 27.15 -16.74
C ARG A 14 5.02 27.55 -18.21
N TYR A 15 4.74 26.62 -19.15
CA TYR A 15 4.75 26.89 -20.59
C TYR A 15 3.41 27.39 -21.14
N PHE A 16 2.34 27.33 -20.33
CA PHE A 16 0.96 27.62 -20.76
C PHE A 16 0.23 28.64 -19.88
N SER A 17 0.68 28.83 -18.63
CA SER A 17 0.04 29.69 -17.65
C SER A 17 1.05 30.63 -16.98
N PRO A 18 0.78 31.94 -16.91
CA PRO A 18 1.57 32.87 -16.11
C PRO A 18 1.22 32.81 -14.61
N TYR A 19 0.17 32.07 -14.25
CA TYR A 19 -0.29 31.90 -12.87
C TYR A 19 0.35 30.66 -12.24
N GLY A 20 0.93 30.85 -11.06
CA GLY A 20 1.61 29.79 -10.28
C GLY A 20 2.22 30.29 -8.97
N SER A 21 2.32 31.62 -8.77
CA SER A 21 2.93 32.23 -7.58
C SER A 21 2.09 32.11 -6.31
N ASP A 22 0.78 31.91 -6.42
CA ASP A 22 -0.15 32.00 -5.27
C ASP A 22 0.20 31.04 -4.13
N MET A 23 0.66 29.82 -4.47
CA MET A 23 1.12 28.88 -3.45
C MET A 23 2.40 29.37 -2.75
N ILE A 24 3.34 29.96 -3.49
CA ILE A 24 4.54 30.54 -2.88
C ILE A 24 4.17 31.72 -1.99
N ASP A 25 3.28 32.60 -2.45
CA ASP A 25 2.81 33.75 -1.68
C ASP A 25 2.18 33.29 -0.36
N LEU A 26 1.22 32.36 -0.44
CA LEU A 26 0.52 31.84 0.73
C LEU A 26 1.47 31.14 1.72
N PHE A 27 2.32 30.22 1.26
CA PHE A 27 3.19 29.45 2.13
C PHE A 27 4.36 30.28 2.68
N SER A 28 4.77 31.36 1.99
CA SER A 28 5.73 32.33 2.54
C SER A 28 5.13 33.09 3.73
N GLU A 29 3.85 33.46 3.67
CA GLU A 29 3.17 34.22 4.73
C GLU A 29 2.97 33.41 6.01
N VAL A 30 2.73 32.11 5.86
CA VAL A 30 2.51 31.22 7.02
C VAL A 30 3.75 30.45 7.44
N GLN A 31 4.89 30.62 6.74
CA GLN A 31 6.16 29.96 7.05
C GLN A 31 6.49 30.08 8.55
N ARG A 32 6.95 28.98 9.15
CA ARG A 32 7.32 28.97 10.57
C ARG A 32 8.59 29.80 10.79
N GLU A 33 8.76 30.34 11.99
CA GLU A 33 9.87 31.24 12.33
C GLU A 33 11.27 30.61 12.10
N ASP A 34 11.37 29.30 12.27
CA ASP A 34 12.61 28.53 12.05
C ASP A 34 12.86 28.15 10.57
N GLY A 35 11.95 28.54 9.66
CA GLY A 35 12.07 28.32 8.23
C GLY A 35 11.24 27.16 7.67
N MET A 36 10.59 26.33 8.51
CA MET A 36 9.78 25.19 8.05
C MET A 36 8.63 25.64 7.13
N ILE A 37 8.45 24.93 6.02
CA ILE A 37 7.32 25.06 5.11
C ILE A 37 6.28 23.95 5.38
N TYR A 38 4.99 24.29 5.35
CA TYR A 38 3.91 23.31 5.44
C TYR A 38 3.79 22.50 4.13
N SER A 39 3.40 21.23 4.21
CA SER A 39 3.24 20.35 3.05
C SER A 39 1.99 20.67 2.23
N PHE A 40 0.88 20.99 2.91
CA PHE A 40 -0.40 21.31 2.25
C PHE A 40 -1.31 22.22 3.06
N VAL A 41 -2.30 22.77 2.37
CA VAL A 41 -3.39 23.57 2.93
C VAL A 41 -4.75 22.96 2.58
N ARG A 42 -5.70 23.02 3.52
CA ARG A 42 -7.11 22.61 3.30
C ARG A 42 -8.07 23.31 4.25
N ASN A 43 -9.35 23.28 3.89
CA ASN A 43 -10.43 23.69 4.80
C ASN A 43 -10.70 22.60 5.86
N SER A 44 -11.00 23.04 7.07
CA SER A 44 -11.38 22.24 8.24
C SER A 44 -12.19 23.09 9.21
N GLU A 45 -13.51 23.00 9.18
CA GLU A 45 -14.40 23.80 10.06
C GLU A 45 -14.29 23.44 11.55
N ARG A 46 -13.84 22.23 11.86
CA ARG A 46 -13.68 21.72 13.23
C ARG A 46 -12.31 21.08 13.40
N PRO A 47 -11.81 20.95 14.65
CA PRO A 47 -10.67 20.10 14.94
C PRO A 47 -10.93 18.67 14.43
N GLY A 48 -9.92 18.07 13.82
CA GLY A 48 -10.03 16.75 13.23
C GLY A 48 -8.76 15.93 13.41
N TYR A 49 -8.57 14.99 12.49
CA TYR A 49 -7.48 14.03 12.53
C TYR A 49 -6.10 14.69 12.69
N TYR A 50 -5.78 15.72 11.89
CA TYR A 50 -4.47 16.36 11.93
C TYR A 50 -4.22 17.17 13.21
N ASP A 51 -5.25 17.78 13.78
CA ASP A 51 -5.12 18.48 15.07
C ASP A 51 -4.73 17.49 16.17
N LEU A 52 -5.32 16.29 16.15
CA LEU A 52 -5.03 15.24 17.12
C LEU A 52 -3.66 14.58 16.87
N ALA A 53 -3.35 14.24 15.62
CA ALA A 53 -2.14 13.52 15.26
C ALA A 53 -0.88 14.41 15.39
N TYR A 54 -0.97 15.68 14.99
CA TYR A 54 0.19 16.56 14.79
C TYR A 54 0.21 17.80 15.70
N GLY A 55 -0.85 18.02 16.51
CA GLY A 55 -0.93 19.17 17.41
C GLY A 55 0.23 19.26 18.40
N SER A 56 0.73 18.11 18.89
CA SER A 56 1.86 18.05 19.82
C SER A 56 3.23 18.33 19.20
N THR A 57 3.35 18.30 17.87
CA THR A 57 4.63 18.45 17.14
C THR A 57 4.74 19.80 16.41
N ASN A 58 3.76 20.69 16.58
CA ASN A 58 3.67 21.99 15.88
C ASN A 58 3.79 21.84 14.34
N PHE A 59 3.30 20.72 13.83
CA PHE A 59 3.21 20.42 12.40
C PHE A 59 1.82 20.71 11.83
N ILE A 60 0.96 21.36 12.61
CA ILE A 60 -0.31 21.90 12.15
C ILE A 60 -0.44 23.33 12.62
N LYS A 61 -0.97 24.19 11.74
CA LYS A 61 -1.35 25.56 12.07
C LYS A 61 -2.76 25.83 11.58
N ARG A 62 -3.60 26.34 12.46
CA ARG A 62 -5.01 26.62 12.19
C ARG A 62 -5.24 28.13 12.14
N TYR A 63 -5.93 28.55 11.10
CA TYR A 63 -6.45 29.90 10.91
C TYR A 63 -7.94 29.79 10.63
N ASP A 64 -8.76 29.96 11.68
CA ASP A 64 -10.21 29.81 11.60
C ASP A 64 -10.60 28.45 10.96
N THR A 65 -11.16 28.48 9.74
CA THR A 65 -11.62 27.31 8.99
C THR A 65 -10.56 26.72 8.05
N VAL A 66 -9.32 27.21 8.07
CA VAL A 66 -8.21 26.74 7.23
C VAL A 66 -7.11 26.14 8.11
N ILE A 67 -6.56 25.01 7.67
CA ILE A 67 -5.38 24.39 8.30
C ILE A 67 -4.23 24.25 7.30
N PHE A 68 -3.03 24.46 7.81
CA PHE A 68 -1.77 24.17 7.16
C PHE A 68 -1.12 23.01 7.90
N VAL A 69 -0.68 22.01 7.15
CA VAL A 69 -0.18 20.75 7.72
C VAL A 69 1.18 20.43 7.12
N ARG A 70 2.13 20.09 7.98
CA ARG A 70 3.42 19.50 7.62
C ARG A 70 3.32 18.00 7.86
N GLN A 71 3.55 17.19 6.83
CA GLN A 71 3.73 15.77 7.06
C GLN A 71 5.04 15.51 7.82
N PRO A 72 4.98 14.78 8.96
CA PRO A 72 6.15 14.57 9.80
C PRO A 72 7.32 13.87 9.08
N ASN A 73 6.99 12.92 8.20
CA ASN A 73 7.96 12.06 7.53
C ASN A 73 8.70 12.75 6.37
N GLU A 74 8.23 13.91 5.92
CA GLU A 74 8.77 14.56 4.73
C GLU A 74 9.98 15.45 5.05
N ASN A 75 10.94 15.44 4.13
CA ASN A 75 12.07 16.38 4.09
C ASN A 75 12.27 16.99 2.69
N HIS A 76 11.28 16.88 1.82
CA HIS A 76 11.32 17.44 0.48
C HIS A 76 10.66 18.82 0.34
N VAL A 77 9.84 19.23 1.31
CA VAL A 77 8.88 20.32 1.14
C VAL A 77 9.58 21.65 0.90
N GLU A 78 10.66 21.90 1.64
CA GLU A 78 11.45 23.11 1.52
C GLU A 78 12.13 23.24 0.15
N TYR A 79 12.72 22.16 -0.38
CA TYR A 79 13.35 22.24 -1.70
C TYR A 79 12.29 22.38 -2.80
N LEU A 80 11.12 21.73 -2.66
CA LEU A 80 10.01 21.86 -3.61
C LEU A 80 9.43 23.28 -3.61
N PHE A 81 9.38 23.93 -2.45
CA PHE A 81 8.99 25.34 -2.34
C PHE A 81 9.96 26.24 -3.12
N VAL A 82 11.27 26.00 -3.03
CA VAL A 82 12.28 26.76 -3.79
C VAL A 82 12.25 26.44 -5.28
N ASP A 83 12.04 25.18 -5.66
CA ASP A 83 11.89 24.76 -7.06
C ASP A 83 10.67 25.45 -7.70
N LEU A 84 9.51 25.40 -7.04
CA LEU A 84 8.30 26.08 -7.48
C LEU A 84 8.51 27.61 -7.62
N LEU A 85 9.17 28.26 -6.64
CA LEU A 85 9.54 29.68 -6.74
C LEU A 85 10.40 29.95 -7.97
N TYR A 86 11.45 29.16 -8.20
CA TYR A 86 12.34 29.29 -9.35
C TYR A 86 11.59 29.10 -10.67
N GLN A 87 10.75 28.08 -10.78
CA GLN A 87 9.95 27.83 -11.97
C GLN A 87 8.99 29.00 -12.28
N CYS A 88 8.31 29.55 -11.27
CA CYS A 88 7.45 30.72 -11.45
C CYS A 88 8.24 31.97 -11.86
N TRP A 89 9.45 32.17 -11.32
CA TRP A 89 10.31 33.27 -11.75
C TRP A 89 10.73 33.09 -13.22
N LYS A 90 11.15 31.89 -13.62
CA LYS A 90 11.50 31.60 -15.01
C LYS A 90 10.32 31.71 -15.98
N ALA A 91 9.11 31.37 -15.54
CA ALA A 91 7.89 31.49 -16.34
C ALA A 91 7.49 32.96 -16.56
N THR A 92 7.66 33.81 -15.56
CA THR A 92 7.12 35.18 -15.54
C THR A 92 8.15 36.27 -15.81
N GLY A 93 9.44 36.01 -15.55
CA GLY A 93 10.49 37.02 -15.54
C GLY A 93 10.34 38.07 -14.44
N ASN A 94 9.49 37.85 -13.42
CA ASN A 94 9.17 38.85 -12.42
C ASN A 94 10.23 38.95 -11.32
N ASP A 95 11.30 39.70 -11.59
CA ASP A 95 12.44 39.89 -10.68
C ASP A 95 12.05 40.54 -9.34
N ARG A 96 11.09 41.47 -9.35
CA ARG A 96 10.65 42.15 -8.13
C ARG A 96 9.95 41.16 -7.19
N TRP A 97 9.07 40.33 -7.75
CA TRP A 97 8.39 39.29 -6.99
C TRP A 97 9.39 38.26 -6.46
N MET A 98 10.26 37.71 -7.32
CA MET A 98 11.28 36.75 -6.90
C MET A 98 12.15 37.31 -5.78
N ARG A 99 12.65 38.55 -5.92
CA ARG A 99 13.46 39.23 -4.88
C ARG A 99 12.74 39.31 -3.54
N SER A 100 11.42 39.53 -3.55
CA SER A 100 10.62 39.59 -2.32
C SER A 100 10.53 38.26 -1.56
N LYS A 101 10.82 37.12 -2.24
CA LYS A 101 10.72 35.78 -1.67
C LYS A 101 12.06 35.15 -1.28
N LEU A 102 13.18 35.73 -1.70
CA LEU A 102 14.52 35.21 -1.42
C LEU A 102 14.79 34.94 0.07
N ALA A 103 14.33 35.83 0.96
CA ALA A 103 14.50 35.65 2.40
C ALA A 103 13.73 34.41 2.93
N SER A 104 12.53 34.16 2.40
CA SER A 104 11.72 32.98 2.77
C SER A 104 12.34 31.69 2.23
N ALA A 105 12.80 31.71 0.97
CA ALA A 105 13.49 30.59 0.33
C ALA A 105 14.80 30.21 1.04
N ALA A 106 15.60 31.21 1.44
CA ALA A 106 16.82 31.00 2.21
C ALA A 106 16.54 30.33 3.57
N ARG A 107 15.53 30.82 4.32
CA ARG A 107 15.14 30.19 5.59
C ARG A 107 14.63 28.76 5.38
N ALA A 108 13.92 28.49 4.29
CA ALA A 108 13.45 27.14 3.98
C ALA A 108 14.64 26.17 3.81
N LEU A 109 15.64 26.53 3.00
CA LEU A 109 16.81 25.64 2.83
C LEU A 109 17.70 25.58 4.08
N ASP A 110 17.81 26.66 4.86
CA ASP A 110 18.56 26.67 6.12
C ASP A 110 17.88 25.81 7.21
N TYR A 111 16.55 25.67 7.20
CA TYR A 111 15.81 24.78 8.10
C TYR A 111 16.22 23.31 7.93
N ASN A 112 16.34 22.81 6.69
CA ASN A 112 16.67 21.39 6.45
C ASN A 112 18.02 20.94 7.04
N VAL A 113 18.97 21.87 7.21
CA VAL A 113 20.33 21.60 7.71
C VAL A 113 20.52 21.96 9.18
N THR A 114 19.49 22.50 9.84
CA THR A 114 19.52 22.91 11.25
C THR A 114 18.58 22.10 12.13
N ASP A 115 17.45 21.62 11.58
CA ASP A 115 16.46 20.84 12.31
C ASP A 115 16.93 19.37 12.53
N SER A 116 16.78 18.90 13.77
CA SER A 116 17.25 17.56 14.19
C SER A 116 16.50 16.37 13.55
N LEU A 117 15.28 16.59 13.05
CA LEU A 117 14.47 15.61 12.33
C LEU A 117 14.77 15.60 10.82
N ARG A 118 15.46 16.63 10.33
CA ARG A 118 15.78 16.83 8.91
C ARG A 118 17.26 16.61 8.59
N TRP A 119 18.15 16.83 9.55
CA TRP A 119 19.59 16.76 9.31
C TRP A 119 20.25 15.55 9.98
N SER A 120 21.01 14.79 9.20
CA SER A 120 21.94 13.79 9.73
C SER A 120 23.28 14.45 10.06
N LYS A 121 23.58 14.60 11.36
CA LYS A 121 24.92 15.00 11.79
C LYS A 121 25.98 13.96 11.44
N ARG A 122 25.58 12.68 11.36
CA ARG A 122 26.49 11.57 11.04
C ARG A 122 26.97 11.64 9.59
N PHE A 123 26.05 11.85 8.65
CA PHE A 123 26.37 11.83 7.22
C PHE A 123 26.53 13.22 6.60
N GLY A 124 26.12 14.28 7.29
CA GLY A 124 26.09 15.63 6.72
C GLY A 124 25.17 15.72 5.51
N LEU A 125 24.01 15.06 5.60
CA LEU A 125 22.98 14.93 4.57
C LEU A 125 21.57 15.04 5.18
N LEU A 126 20.58 15.35 4.35
CA LEU A 126 19.16 15.34 4.74
C LEU A 126 18.73 13.90 5.05
N LYS A 127 17.94 13.74 6.11
CA LYS A 127 17.39 12.46 6.57
C LYS A 127 15.87 12.51 6.69
N ARG A 128 15.25 11.33 6.63
CA ARG A 128 13.83 11.13 6.92
C ARG A 128 13.61 9.74 7.51
N PRO A 129 12.43 9.44 8.07
CA PRO A 129 12.02 8.06 8.32
C PRO A 129 12.04 7.24 7.02
N TYR A 130 12.11 5.92 7.12
CA TYR A 130 12.10 5.05 5.93
C TYR A 130 10.73 5.12 5.26
N THR A 131 10.60 5.94 4.22
CA THR A 131 9.41 6.07 3.37
C THR A 131 9.61 5.31 2.06
N ILE A 132 8.52 4.87 1.44
CA ILE A 132 8.59 4.41 0.05
C ILE A 132 8.80 5.64 -0.82
N ASP A 133 9.95 5.73 -1.47
CA ASP A 133 10.42 6.94 -2.18
C ASP A 133 10.07 8.23 -1.40
N SER A 134 9.51 9.25 -2.04
CA SER A 134 9.23 10.54 -1.42
C SER A 134 7.97 10.61 -0.54
N TRP A 135 7.17 9.54 -0.39
CA TRP A 135 5.80 9.62 0.14
C TRP A 135 5.68 9.86 1.64
N ASP A 136 4.48 10.25 2.08
CA ASP A 136 4.19 10.79 3.41
C ASP A 136 4.05 9.72 4.52
N PHE A 137 4.13 8.44 4.17
CA PHE A 137 4.10 7.33 5.12
C PHE A 137 5.41 6.54 5.12
N GLN A 138 5.85 6.21 6.34
CA GLN A 138 6.99 5.34 6.58
C GLN A 138 6.57 3.87 6.60
N VAL A 139 7.57 2.99 6.54
CA VAL A 139 7.43 1.55 6.67
C VAL A 139 6.75 1.14 7.98
N ASP A 140 5.94 0.09 7.92
CA ASP A 140 5.36 -0.60 9.08
C ASP A 140 6.17 -1.87 9.38
N ASP A 141 7.11 -1.78 10.30
CA ASP A 141 7.94 -2.91 10.72
C ASP A 141 8.29 -2.86 12.21
N GLU A 142 9.19 -3.74 12.66
CA GLU A 142 9.57 -3.87 14.07
C GLU A 142 10.19 -2.59 14.67
N TYR A 143 10.62 -1.64 13.84
CA TYR A 143 11.19 -0.36 14.28
C TYR A 143 10.16 0.78 14.30
N THR A 144 8.94 0.53 13.81
CA THR A 144 7.88 1.54 13.76
C THR A 144 7.31 1.78 15.16
N PRO A 145 7.27 3.04 15.66
CA PRO A 145 6.80 3.32 17.01
C PRO A 145 5.31 3.01 17.20
N GLY A 146 4.95 2.18 18.18
CA GLY A 146 3.56 1.74 18.42
C GLY A 146 2.62 2.72 19.14
N ASP A 147 3.05 3.95 19.44
CA ASP A 147 2.38 4.89 20.37
C ASP A 147 1.74 6.11 19.69
N ALA A 148 1.57 6.08 18.38
CA ALA A 148 0.91 7.15 17.63
C ALA A 148 -0.43 6.67 17.05
N LEU A 149 -1.44 7.56 17.02
CA LEU A 149 -2.73 7.33 16.33
C LEU A 149 -2.55 6.84 14.89
N THR A 150 -1.44 7.23 14.27
CA THR A 150 -1.00 6.79 12.95
C THR A 150 0.51 6.51 13.00
N PRO A 151 0.93 5.30 13.39
CA PRO A 151 2.34 5.00 13.62
C PRO A 151 3.20 5.20 12.36
N THR A 152 2.60 5.00 11.18
CA THR A 152 3.29 5.13 9.89
C THR A 152 3.29 6.55 9.31
N MET A 153 2.46 7.48 9.78
CA MET A 153 2.46 8.89 9.32
C MET A 153 2.95 9.88 10.38
N CYS A 154 3.55 9.40 11.46
CA CYS A 154 4.11 10.23 12.53
C CYS A 154 5.60 10.02 12.75
N VAL A 155 6.25 11.04 13.31
CA VAL A 155 7.59 10.92 13.88
C VAL A 155 7.46 10.96 15.41
N VAL A 156 8.06 9.99 16.08
CA VAL A 156 8.18 9.95 17.54
C VAL A 156 9.64 10.24 17.89
N PRO A 157 9.97 11.46 18.36
CA PRO A 157 11.34 11.83 18.70
C PRO A 157 12.02 10.81 19.61
N GLY A 158 13.25 10.44 19.26
CA GLY A 158 14.04 9.44 20.01
C GLY A 158 13.65 7.97 19.77
N LYS A 159 12.51 7.68 19.11
CA LYS A 159 12.09 6.30 18.79
C LYS A 159 12.13 6.01 17.28
N THR A 160 11.65 6.94 16.46
CA THR A 160 11.65 6.76 14.99
C THR A 160 13.07 6.58 14.46
N LYS A 161 13.25 5.56 13.60
CA LYS A 161 14.50 5.31 12.89
C LYS A 161 14.53 6.14 11.61
N PHE A 162 15.67 6.77 11.37
CA PHE A 162 15.91 7.65 10.23
C PHE A 162 16.99 7.06 9.33
N GLY A 163 17.05 7.57 8.11
CA GLY A 163 18.13 7.32 7.16
C GLY A 163 18.12 8.34 6.04
N ILE A 164 19.04 8.14 5.11
CA ILE A 164 19.26 9.02 3.98
C ILE A 164 18.45 8.48 2.80
N PHE A 165 17.39 9.21 2.45
CA PHE A 165 16.73 9.07 1.16
C PHE A 165 17.44 9.98 0.16
N TYR A 166 17.96 9.40 -0.92
CA TYR A 166 18.75 10.18 -1.89
C TYR A 166 17.91 11.24 -2.60
N GLY A 167 16.61 10.99 -2.83
CA GLY A 167 15.71 11.89 -3.55
C GLY A 167 15.53 13.25 -2.85
N ASP A 168 15.60 13.29 -1.51
CA ASP A 168 15.64 14.57 -0.78
C ASP A 168 16.90 15.36 -1.05
N ASN A 169 18.03 14.66 -1.11
CA ASN A 169 19.35 15.26 -1.19
C ASN A 169 19.67 15.74 -2.63
N THR A 170 19.28 14.99 -3.66
CA THR A 170 19.41 15.47 -5.05
C THR A 170 18.50 16.67 -5.30
N GLY A 171 17.27 16.66 -4.75
CA GLY A 171 16.34 17.79 -4.84
C GLY A 171 16.86 19.03 -4.10
N TYR A 172 17.36 18.84 -2.89
CA TYR A 172 17.93 19.91 -2.08
C TYR A 172 19.15 20.56 -2.72
N ALA A 173 20.07 19.77 -3.29
CA ALA A 173 21.22 20.30 -4.00
C ALA A 173 20.79 21.16 -5.20
N GLN A 174 19.82 20.70 -6.00
CA GLN A 174 19.29 21.49 -7.11
C GLN A 174 18.61 22.78 -6.66
N ALA A 175 17.84 22.74 -5.57
CA ALA A 175 17.21 23.93 -5.01
C ALA A 175 18.25 24.94 -4.48
N CYS A 176 19.38 24.47 -3.93
CA CYS A 176 20.49 25.35 -3.56
C CYS A 176 21.08 26.06 -4.78
N GLU A 177 21.26 25.37 -5.92
CA GLU A 177 21.72 26.00 -7.16
C GLU A 177 20.73 27.05 -7.69
N TYR A 178 19.43 26.73 -7.68
CA TYR A 178 18.39 27.68 -8.08
C TYR A 178 18.36 28.91 -7.19
N LEU A 179 18.47 28.72 -5.87
CA LEU A 179 18.53 29.83 -4.93
C LEU A 179 19.80 30.67 -5.14
N ALA A 180 20.93 30.03 -5.41
CA ALA A 180 22.17 30.72 -5.72
C ALA A 180 22.05 31.58 -6.99
N GLU A 181 21.43 31.05 -8.04
CA GLU A 181 21.18 31.80 -9.27
C GLU A 181 20.28 33.02 -9.01
N MET A 182 19.19 32.84 -8.26
CA MET A 182 18.29 33.92 -7.90
C MET A 182 19.00 35.02 -7.07
N PHE A 183 19.86 34.64 -6.11
CA PHE A 183 20.67 35.61 -5.36
C PHE A 183 21.67 36.35 -6.25
N ALA A 184 22.40 35.64 -7.11
CA ALA A 184 23.35 36.23 -8.04
C ALA A 184 22.67 37.23 -8.99
N HIS A 185 21.49 36.88 -9.51
CA HIS A 185 20.66 37.76 -10.34
C HIS A 185 20.27 39.06 -9.63
N THR A 186 20.06 39.00 -8.31
CA THR A 186 19.74 40.17 -7.51
C THR A 186 20.94 41.00 -7.03
N GLY A 187 22.17 40.54 -7.31
CA GLY A 187 23.42 41.18 -6.92
C GLY A 187 24.06 40.65 -5.62
N ASP A 188 23.42 39.71 -4.92
CA ASP A 188 23.94 39.13 -3.67
C ASP A 188 24.85 37.93 -3.96
N GLN A 189 26.09 38.22 -4.36
CA GLN A 189 27.08 37.18 -4.70
C GLN A 189 27.53 36.36 -3.48
N ALA A 190 27.48 36.94 -2.28
CA ALA A 190 27.88 36.22 -1.06
C ALA A 190 26.89 35.11 -0.71
N SER A 191 25.59 35.42 -0.75
CA SER A 191 24.54 34.40 -0.57
C SER A 191 24.56 33.39 -1.72
N ALA A 192 24.78 33.82 -2.96
CA ALA A 192 24.90 32.91 -4.08
C ALA A 192 26.01 31.87 -3.86
N GLU A 193 27.21 32.30 -3.47
CA GLU A 193 28.33 31.40 -3.23
C GLU A 193 28.09 30.45 -2.05
N LYS A 194 27.46 30.93 -0.97
CA LYS A 194 27.04 30.07 0.17
C LYS A 194 26.22 28.87 -0.31
N TYR A 195 25.23 29.09 -1.18
CA TYR A 195 24.34 28.01 -1.63
C TYR A 195 24.96 27.14 -2.74
N ARG A 196 25.82 27.67 -3.61
CA ARG A 196 26.62 26.85 -4.55
C ARG A 196 27.53 25.88 -3.81
N GLN A 197 28.27 26.38 -2.83
CA GLN A 197 29.14 25.56 -2.00
C GLN A 197 28.33 24.48 -1.25
N ARG A 198 27.16 24.83 -0.74
CA ARG A 198 26.26 23.86 -0.10
C ARG A 198 25.76 22.79 -1.07
N ALA A 199 25.37 23.15 -2.29
CA ALA A 199 24.94 22.19 -3.31
C ALA A 199 26.05 21.20 -3.64
N HIS A 200 27.28 21.70 -3.82
CA HIS A 200 28.47 20.90 -4.07
C HIS A 200 28.72 19.88 -2.94
N GLU A 201 28.76 20.34 -1.69
CA GLU A 201 29.00 19.46 -0.54
C GLU A 201 27.94 18.37 -0.36
N ILE A 202 26.66 18.69 -0.58
CA ILE A 202 25.57 17.70 -0.51
C ILE A 202 25.74 16.66 -1.62
N ARG A 203 26.04 17.08 -2.86
CA ARG A 203 26.28 16.16 -3.97
C ARG A 203 27.46 15.24 -3.70
N GLU A 204 28.58 15.78 -3.24
CA GLU A 204 29.78 14.97 -2.93
C GLU A 204 29.51 13.91 -1.86
N ARG A 205 28.91 14.31 -0.73
CA ARG A 205 28.59 13.38 0.36
C ARG A 205 27.57 12.33 -0.07
N LEU A 206 26.54 12.73 -0.83
CA LEU A 206 25.53 11.82 -1.32
C LEU A 206 26.12 10.81 -2.30
N ASN A 207 26.96 11.24 -3.24
CA ASN A 207 27.64 10.36 -4.18
C ASN A 207 28.52 9.34 -3.45
N ALA A 208 29.31 9.79 -2.47
CA ALA A 208 30.16 8.90 -1.68
C ALA A 208 29.35 7.86 -0.87
N LEU A 209 28.12 8.20 -0.46
CA LEU A 209 27.30 7.35 0.39
C LEU A 209 26.38 6.41 -0.39
N ALA A 210 25.70 6.91 -1.43
CA ALA A 210 24.51 6.28 -1.99
C ALA A 210 24.62 5.89 -3.48
N TRP A 211 25.59 6.44 -4.22
CA TRP A 211 25.79 6.07 -5.62
C TRP A 211 26.34 4.64 -5.72
N ASN A 212 25.63 3.74 -6.40
CA ASN A 212 26.02 2.32 -6.49
C ASN A 212 26.79 1.97 -7.79
N GLY A 213 27.09 2.97 -8.63
CA GLY A 213 27.70 2.79 -9.95
C GLY A 213 26.71 2.83 -11.11
N HIS A 214 25.41 2.63 -10.86
CA HIS A 214 24.35 2.64 -11.86
C HIS A 214 23.27 3.67 -11.56
N PHE A 215 22.87 3.76 -10.29
CA PHE A 215 21.84 4.66 -9.79
C PHE A 215 22.07 4.93 -8.29
N PHE A 216 21.27 5.81 -7.68
CA PHE A 216 21.31 6.01 -6.24
C PHE A 216 20.50 4.93 -5.51
N THR A 217 21.12 4.30 -4.52
CA THR A 217 20.47 3.36 -3.60
C THR A 217 19.31 4.08 -2.88
N HIS A 218 18.13 3.45 -2.85
CA HIS A 218 16.90 4.09 -2.39
C HIS A 218 17.01 4.70 -1.00
N PHE A 219 17.49 3.93 -0.03
CA PHE A 219 17.55 4.37 1.35
C PHE A 219 18.76 3.77 2.07
N ILE A 220 19.40 4.57 2.94
CA ILE A 220 20.52 4.12 3.79
C ILE A 220 20.21 4.49 5.23
N ASP A 221 19.96 3.49 6.09
CA ASP A 221 19.67 3.73 7.51
C ASP A 221 20.81 4.49 8.21
N GLU A 222 20.42 5.47 9.03
CA GLU A 222 21.34 6.24 9.90
C GLU A 222 21.84 5.39 11.07
N ASP A 223 21.05 4.43 11.52
CA ASP A 223 21.43 3.46 12.54
C ASP A 223 21.85 2.15 11.87
N PRO A 224 23.15 1.76 11.92
CA PRO A 224 23.63 0.59 11.22
C PRO A 224 23.15 -0.73 11.85
N SER A 225 22.55 -0.68 13.05
CA SER A 225 21.94 -1.85 13.70
C SER A 225 20.57 -2.19 13.13
N VAL A 226 19.92 -1.27 12.41
CA VAL A 226 18.63 -1.53 11.76
C VAL A 226 18.84 -2.55 10.63
N LYS A 227 18.02 -3.60 10.66
CA LYS A 227 18.00 -4.67 9.65
C LYS A 227 16.55 -4.95 9.30
N ARG A 228 16.08 -4.39 8.19
CA ARG A 228 14.70 -4.56 7.75
C ARG A 228 14.57 -5.83 6.92
N ASN A 229 13.45 -6.51 7.08
CA ASN A 229 13.07 -7.63 6.22
C ASN A 229 11.85 -7.22 5.41
N LEU A 230 12.08 -6.54 4.28
CA LEU A 230 11.00 -6.06 3.41
C LEU A 230 10.72 -7.03 2.25
N GLY A 231 11.38 -8.19 2.25
CA GLY A 231 11.25 -9.26 1.25
C GLY A 231 11.89 -8.95 -0.10
N VAL A 232 12.81 -7.99 -0.16
CA VAL A 232 13.51 -7.54 -1.37
C VAL A 232 14.97 -7.21 -1.03
N ASP A 233 15.84 -7.22 -2.04
CA ASP A 233 17.17 -6.62 -1.92
C ASP A 233 17.09 -5.11 -2.20
N GLU A 234 16.98 -4.34 -1.12
CA GLU A 234 16.86 -2.88 -1.12
C GLU A 234 18.01 -2.18 -1.84
N LYS A 235 19.20 -2.78 -1.89
CA LYS A 235 20.36 -2.20 -2.57
C LYS A 235 20.23 -2.21 -4.09
N SER A 236 19.45 -3.15 -4.60
CA SER A 236 19.16 -3.31 -6.03
C SER A 236 17.86 -2.63 -6.45
N GLN A 237 17.06 -2.12 -5.51
CA GLN A 237 15.78 -1.51 -5.83
C GLN A 237 15.95 -0.16 -6.55
N ILE A 238 15.29 -0.06 -7.69
CA ILE A 238 15.20 1.15 -8.49
C ILE A 238 13.98 1.92 -8.00
N SER A 239 14.17 3.06 -7.33
CA SER A 239 13.08 3.96 -6.96
C SER A 239 12.91 5.09 -7.97
N GLN A 240 11.68 5.59 -8.14
CA GLN A 240 11.31 6.62 -9.13
C GLN A 240 12.12 7.91 -9.03
N SER A 241 12.66 8.23 -7.85
CA SER A 241 13.46 9.45 -7.68
C SER A 241 14.76 9.48 -8.48
N ASN A 242 15.19 8.35 -9.05
CA ASN A 242 16.31 8.30 -9.98
C ASN A 242 15.91 8.97 -11.29
N ALA A 243 14.67 8.75 -11.78
CA ALA A 243 14.14 9.47 -12.94
C ALA A 243 14.09 10.99 -12.71
N TYR A 244 13.73 11.46 -11.50
CA TYR A 244 13.80 12.88 -11.15
C TYR A 244 15.25 13.39 -11.13
N SER A 245 16.18 12.58 -10.63
CA SER A 245 17.56 13.00 -10.40
C SER A 245 18.31 13.27 -11.70
N VAL A 246 17.91 12.63 -12.81
CA VAL A 246 18.47 12.90 -14.15
C VAL A 246 18.35 14.38 -14.55
N ASN A 247 17.34 15.09 -14.03
CA ASN A 247 17.12 16.51 -14.30
C ASN A 247 17.65 17.46 -13.20
N ARG A 248 18.47 16.96 -12.26
CA ARG A 248 18.92 17.72 -11.05
C ARG A 248 20.41 18.10 -11.08
N GLY A 249 20.96 18.26 -12.28
CA GLY A 249 22.33 18.73 -12.49
C GLY A 249 23.40 17.72 -12.05
N LEU A 250 23.12 16.42 -12.23
CA LEU A 250 24.15 15.39 -12.11
C LEU A 250 25.11 15.44 -13.31
N PRO A 251 26.34 14.94 -13.17
CA PRO A 251 27.23 14.66 -14.29
C PRO A 251 26.56 13.77 -15.35
N HIS A 252 26.93 13.99 -16.60
CA HIS A 252 26.36 13.26 -17.73
C HIS A 252 26.52 11.74 -17.59
N GLU A 253 27.66 11.25 -17.11
CA GLU A 253 27.86 9.81 -16.91
C GLU A 253 26.88 9.19 -15.89
N GLN A 254 26.50 9.92 -14.84
CA GLN A 254 25.51 9.44 -13.86
C GLN A 254 24.11 9.44 -14.48
N ASN A 255 23.76 10.49 -15.23
CA ASN A 255 22.50 10.55 -15.97
C ASN A 255 22.37 9.37 -16.94
N ALA A 256 23.41 9.13 -17.75
CA ALA A 256 23.46 8.03 -18.70
C ALA A 256 23.29 6.68 -17.98
N ALA A 257 24.02 6.43 -16.89
CA ALA A 257 23.91 5.19 -16.13
C ALA A 257 22.49 4.94 -15.56
N ILE A 258 21.82 6.00 -15.08
CA ILE A 258 20.42 5.91 -14.63
C ILE A 258 19.50 5.58 -15.83
N ILE A 259 19.63 6.30 -16.94
CA ILE A 259 18.83 6.08 -18.16
C ILE A 259 19.01 4.65 -18.68
N GLU A 260 20.25 4.16 -18.74
CA GLU A 260 20.58 2.79 -19.15
C GLU A 260 19.99 1.73 -18.21
N THR A 261 19.89 2.03 -16.90
CA THR A 261 19.20 1.17 -15.93
C THR A 261 17.72 1.01 -16.29
N TYR A 262 17.03 2.11 -16.62
CA TYR A 262 15.62 2.05 -17.04
C TYR A 262 15.46 1.37 -18.41
N LEU A 263 16.37 1.60 -19.36
CA LEU A 263 16.38 0.88 -20.64
C LEU A 263 16.56 -0.64 -20.45
N HIS A 264 17.46 -1.05 -19.55
CA HIS A 264 17.61 -2.45 -19.19
C HIS A 264 16.30 -3.01 -18.62
N LEU A 265 15.65 -2.28 -17.71
CA LEU A 265 14.36 -2.69 -17.12
C LEU A 265 13.23 -2.76 -18.17
N LYS A 266 13.18 -1.83 -19.12
CA LYS A 266 12.25 -1.85 -20.26
C LYS A 266 12.33 -3.17 -21.04
N ASN A 267 13.52 -3.73 -21.18
CA ASN A 267 13.74 -5.00 -21.90
C ASN A 267 13.44 -6.25 -21.04
N HIS A 268 13.14 -6.08 -19.75
CA HIS A 268 12.91 -7.18 -18.80
C HIS A 268 11.67 -6.95 -17.92
N LEU A 269 10.64 -6.32 -18.50
CA LEU A 269 9.42 -6.02 -17.77
C LEU A 269 8.69 -7.30 -17.30
N PRO A 270 8.14 -7.32 -16.07
CA PRO A 270 7.23 -8.36 -15.64
C PRO A 270 5.97 -8.42 -16.52
N PRO A 271 5.32 -9.59 -16.61
CA PRO A 271 4.10 -9.78 -17.41
C PRO A 271 3.02 -8.74 -17.10
N GLY A 272 2.44 -8.19 -18.17
CA GLY A 272 1.37 -7.21 -18.09
C GLY A 272 1.80 -5.81 -17.65
N SER A 273 3.10 -5.54 -17.49
CA SER A 273 3.55 -4.21 -17.12
C SER A 273 3.37 -3.18 -18.24
N PRO A 274 2.87 -1.97 -17.93
CA PRO A 274 2.72 -0.91 -18.92
C PRO A 274 4.03 -0.13 -19.18
N GLY A 275 5.06 -0.26 -18.35
CA GLY A 275 6.32 0.45 -18.50
C GLY A 275 7.29 0.26 -17.34
N GLU A 276 8.51 0.74 -17.53
CA GLU A 276 9.67 0.61 -16.64
C GLU A 276 9.78 1.70 -15.57
N TRP A 277 8.98 2.76 -15.69
CA TRP A 277 8.96 3.89 -14.75
C TRP A 277 8.13 3.57 -13.50
N TYR A 278 8.54 2.52 -12.79
CA TYR A 278 7.95 2.15 -11.52
C TYR A 278 8.23 3.18 -10.44
N SER A 279 7.25 3.35 -9.55
CA SER A 279 7.39 4.00 -8.26
C SER A 279 8.57 3.43 -7.45
N ILE A 280 8.64 2.10 -7.36
CA ILE A 280 9.80 1.34 -6.89
C ILE A 280 9.79 -0.07 -7.49
N TYR A 281 10.95 -0.60 -7.88
CA TYR A 281 11.07 -1.93 -8.49
C TYR A 281 12.32 -2.68 -8.00
N PRO A 282 12.23 -3.98 -7.64
CA PRO A 282 10.98 -4.74 -7.45
C PRO A 282 10.13 -4.14 -6.31
N PRO A 283 8.81 -4.35 -6.28
CA PRO A 283 7.95 -3.90 -5.18
C PRO A 283 8.32 -4.61 -3.88
N PHE A 284 8.16 -3.92 -2.75
CA PHE A 284 8.27 -4.51 -1.42
C PHE A 284 7.22 -5.61 -1.23
N GLU A 285 7.62 -6.73 -0.60
CA GLU A 285 6.72 -7.84 -0.28
C GLU A 285 5.98 -7.61 1.05
N ARG A 286 6.48 -6.72 1.91
CA ARG A 286 5.87 -6.37 3.21
C ARG A 286 6.29 -4.96 3.66
N GLY A 287 5.68 -4.48 4.74
CA GLY A 287 5.98 -3.18 5.35
C GLY A 287 5.16 -2.00 4.84
N PHE A 288 4.51 -2.13 3.66
CA PHE A 288 3.70 -1.04 3.09
C PHE A 288 2.26 -1.42 2.77
N GLY A 289 1.83 -2.65 3.07
CA GLY A 289 0.52 -3.18 2.69
C GLY A 289 -0.68 -2.43 3.27
N GLY A 290 -0.52 -1.72 4.39
CA GLY A 290 -1.57 -0.87 4.95
C GLY A 290 -1.83 0.41 4.14
N HIS A 291 -0.88 0.83 3.31
CA HIS A 291 -1.00 1.99 2.43
C HIS A 291 -1.19 1.56 0.97
N ASN A 292 -0.39 0.62 0.47
CA ASN A 292 -0.44 0.18 -0.92
C ASN A 292 -0.09 -1.31 -1.06
N GLU A 293 -0.95 -2.03 -1.78
CA GLU A 293 -0.70 -3.41 -2.18
C GLU A 293 0.44 -3.50 -3.21
N LYS A 294 1.02 -4.70 -3.35
CA LYS A 294 2.04 -4.99 -4.36
C LYS A 294 1.51 -4.67 -5.76
N TRP A 295 2.34 -4.03 -6.58
CA TRP A 295 2.03 -3.54 -7.93
C TRP A 295 1.03 -2.39 -8.00
N GLN A 296 0.65 -1.80 -6.86
CA GLN A 296 -0.28 -0.68 -6.79
C GLN A 296 0.40 0.58 -6.28
N TYR A 297 -0.03 1.72 -6.82
CA TYR A 297 0.36 3.06 -6.37
C TYR A 297 1.89 3.17 -6.18
N MET A 298 2.38 3.40 -4.96
CA MET A 298 3.81 3.58 -4.75
C MET A 298 4.60 2.29 -4.59
N ASN A 299 3.93 1.16 -4.32
CA ASN A 299 4.59 -0.14 -4.20
C ASN A 299 4.61 -0.89 -5.53
N GLY A 300 5.43 -0.39 -6.46
CA GLY A 300 5.59 -0.95 -7.80
C GLY A 300 4.44 -0.66 -8.75
N GLY A 301 3.61 0.37 -8.50
CA GLY A 301 2.82 0.97 -9.57
C GLY A 301 3.71 1.66 -10.59
N VAL A 302 3.20 1.89 -11.79
CA VAL A 302 3.90 2.57 -12.89
C VAL A 302 3.43 4.03 -12.93
N ALA A 303 4.34 4.95 -12.61
CA ALA A 303 4.05 6.34 -12.27
C ALA A 303 4.18 7.29 -13.48
N GLY A 304 3.09 7.91 -13.92
CA GLY A 304 3.10 8.78 -15.11
C GLY A 304 4.00 10.02 -14.98
N HIS A 305 4.19 10.51 -13.76
CA HIS A 305 5.04 11.66 -13.46
C HIS A 305 6.55 11.31 -13.51
N ALA A 306 6.93 10.11 -13.06
CA ALA A 306 8.31 9.60 -13.22
C ALA A 306 8.67 9.42 -14.71
N ALA A 307 7.70 8.98 -15.52
CA ALA A 307 7.89 8.81 -16.96
C ALA A 307 8.23 10.13 -17.68
N GLY A 308 7.52 11.23 -17.36
CA GLY A 308 7.79 12.54 -17.95
C GLY A 308 9.18 13.07 -17.61
N GLU A 309 9.63 12.87 -16.38
CA GLU A 309 10.97 13.27 -15.93
C GLU A 309 12.06 12.42 -16.58
N LEU A 310 11.85 11.11 -16.70
CA LEU A 310 12.76 10.23 -17.43
C LEU A 310 12.85 10.60 -18.92
N ALA A 311 11.71 10.92 -19.56
CA ALA A 311 11.69 11.34 -20.96
C ALA A 311 12.46 12.65 -21.17
N ARG A 312 12.23 13.65 -20.31
CA ARG A 312 12.99 14.90 -20.33
C ARG A 312 14.49 14.64 -20.13
N GLY A 313 14.84 13.85 -19.14
CA GLY A 313 16.23 13.48 -18.86
C GLY A 313 16.90 12.78 -20.03
N ALA A 314 16.16 11.90 -20.73
CA ALA A 314 16.63 11.24 -21.94
C ALA A 314 16.96 12.24 -23.07
N PHE A 315 16.09 13.24 -23.31
CA PHE A 315 16.38 14.29 -24.31
C PHE A 315 17.62 15.10 -23.97
N GLU A 316 17.80 15.49 -22.72
CA GLU A 316 18.94 16.31 -22.27
C GLU A 316 20.28 15.54 -22.28
N ASN A 317 20.25 14.21 -22.46
CA ASN A 317 21.43 13.34 -22.40
C ASN A 317 21.65 12.51 -23.68
N GLY A 318 21.04 12.88 -24.81
CA GLY A 318 21.30 12.22 -26.11
C GLY A 318 20.62 10.86 -26.30
N TYR A 319 19.50 10.63 -25.58
CA TYR A 319 18.65 9.44 -25.69
C TYR A 319 17.28 9.81 -26.28
N GLU A 320 17.23 10.63 -27.33
CA GLU A 320 16.00 11.22 -27.88
C GLU A 320 15.01 10.17 -28.39
N SER A 321 15.52 9.07 -28.94
CA SER A 321 14.69 7.93 -29.36
C SER A 321 13.97 7.30 -28.16
N TYR A 322 14.65 7.19 -27.02
CA TYR A 322 14.06 6.66 -25.80
C TYR A 322 13.08 7.65 -25.16
N GLY A 323 13.44 8.94 -25.09
CA GLY A 323 12.55 9.99 -24.62
C GLY A 323 11.23 10.03 -25.40
N SER A 324 11.31 9.92 -26.72
CA SER A 324 10.15 9.89 -27.61
C SER A 324 9.32 8.62 -27.44
N ASP A 325 9.95 7.45 -27.30
CA ASP A 325 9.28 6.17 -27.01
C ASP A 325 8.48 6.21 -25.69
N ILE A 326 9.02 6.83 -24.63
CA ILE A 326 8.29 7.01 -23.36
C ILE A 326 7.02 7.85 -23.59
N LEU A 327 7.13 8.99 -24.26
CA LEU A 327 6.00 9.89 -24.49
C LEU A 327 4.90 9.24 -25.35
N LEU A 328 5.28 8.49 -26.38
CA LEU A 328 4.33 7.74 -27.21
C LEU A 328 3.61 6.65 -26.41
N ARG A 329 4.34 5.90 -25.57
CA ARG A 329 3.71 4.89 -24.69
C ARG A 329 2.80 5.51 -23.63
N LEU A 330 3.14 6.68 -23.09
CA LEU A 330 2.24 7.42 -22.21
C LEU A 330 0.97 7.89 -22.94
N LEU A 331 1.10 8.36 -24.17
CA LEU A 331 -0.04 8.72 -25.01
C LEU A 331 -0.95 7.51 -25.26
N ASP A 332 -0.37 6.34 -25.57
CA ASP A 332 -1.13 5.11 -25.74
C ASP A 332 -1.89 4.71 -24.48
N LEU A 333 -1.26 4.82 -23.30
CA LEU A 333 -1.91 4.60 -22.01
C LEU A 333 -3.04 5.61 -21.75
N GLY A 334 -2.83 6.87 -22.09
CA GLY A 334 -3.84 7.93 -21.98
C GLY A 334 -5.02 7.71 -22.90
N ASN A 335 -4.79 7.26 -24.14
CA ASN A 335 -5.83 6.90 -25.09
C ASN A 335 -6.62 5.68 -24.61
N LYS A 336 -5.92 4.62 -24.19
CA LYS A 336 -6.53 3.34 -23.82
C LYS A 336 -7.32 3.40 -22.52
N TYR A 337 -6.81 4.09 -21.50
CA TYR A 337 -7.39 4.08 -20.15
C TYR A 337 -7.93 5.44 -19.69
N GLY A 338 -7.54 6.53 -20.36
CA GLY A 338 -7.97 7.90 -20.07
C GLY A 338 -8.92 8.50 -21.11
N ASN A 339 -9.38 7.70 -22.07
CA ASN A 339 -10.20 8.15 -23.21
C ASN A 339 -9.57 9.35 -23.96
N GLY A 340 -8.24 9.42 -24.01
CA GLY A 340 -7.49 10.50 -24.65
C GLY A 340 -7.52 11.85 -23.93
N SER A 341 -8.12 11.94 -22.74
CA SER A 341 -8.30 13.20 -22.00
C SER A 341 -7.45 13.32 -20.73
N ARG A 342 -6.80 12.22 -20.31
CA ARG A 342 -5.96 12.21 -19.11
C ARG A 342 -4.95 11.08 -19.14
N ILE A 343 -3.85 11.28 -18.43
CA ILE A 343 -2.93 10.23 -18.00
C ILE A 343 -3.22 9.97 -16.52
N TRP A 344 -3.21 8.72 -16.10
CA TRP A 344 -3.45 8.38 -14.70
C TRP A 344 -2.18 8.62 -13.87
N PHE A 345 -2.37 9.00 -12.60
CA PHE A 345 -1.27 9.20 -11.65
C PHE A 345 -0.36 7.97 -11.56
N SER A 346 -0.98 6.79 -11.42
CA SER A 346 -0.32 5.49 -11.37
C SER A 346 -1.16 4.46 -12.11
N TYR A 347 -0.49 3.61 -12.88
CA TYR A 347 -1.04 2.38 -13.44
C TYR A 347 -0.63 1.20 -12.55
N THR A 348 -1.39 0.09 -12.59
CA THR A 348 -0.94 -1.17 -11.98
C THR A 348 0.34 -1.63 -12.66
N GLY A 349 1.39 -1.92 -11.89
CA GLY A 349 2.71 -2.13 -12.46
C GLY A 349 2.95 -3.49 -13.07
N ALA A 350 2.24 -4.54 -12.63
CA ALA A 350 2.27 -5.84 -13.28
C ALA A 350 0.94 -6.56 -13.06
N TYR A 351 0.59 -7.42 -14.00
CA TYR A 351 -0.50 -8.39 -13.88
C TYR A 351 0.13 -9.78 -13.94
N PRO A 352 0.83 -10.22 -12.87
CA PRO A 352 1.30 -11.59 -12.83
C PRO A 352 0.10 -12.54 -13.00
N PRO A 353 0.30 -13.70 -13.63
CA PRO A 353 -0.77 -14.69 -13.72
C PRO A 353 -1.32 -14.99 -12.31
N PRO A 354 -2.65 -15.18 -12.17
CA PRO A 354 -3.21 -15.57 -10.89
C PRO A 354 -2.50 -16.83 -10.38
N PRO A 355 -2.43 -17.03 -9.05
CA PRO A 355 -1.93 -18.28 -8.52
C PRO A 355 -2.71 -19.46 -9.13
N PRO A 356 -2.10 -20.65 -9.24
CA PRO A 356 -2.82 -21.83 -9.70
C PRO A 356 -4.10 -22.04 -8.89
N ASP A 357 -5.12 -22.60 -9.54
CA ASP A 357 -6.38 -22.90 -8.86
C ASP A 357 -6.13 -23.71 -7.58
N PRO A 358 -6.83 -23.40 -6.47
CA PRO A 358 -6.65 -24.11 -5.22
C PRO A 358 -6.97 -25.59 -5.39
N VAL A 359 -6.09 -26.45 -4.89
CA VAL A 359 -6.32 -27.90 -4.87
C VAL A 359 -7.02 -28.26 -3.57
N TYR A 360 -8.27 -28.70 -3.69
CA TYR A 360 -9.06 -29.17 -2.54
C TYR A 360 -8.85 -30.65 -2.29
N GLN A 361 -8.81 -31.04 -1.01
CA GLN A 361 -8.80 -32.44 -0.59
C GLN A 361 -9.97 -32.70 0.35
N PRO A 362 -10.88 -33.63 0.00
CA PRO A 362 -11.99 -33.99 0.87
C PRO A 362 -11.52 -34.54 2.22
N LEU A 363 -12.15 -34.08 3.30
CA LEU A 363 -12.01 -34.69 4.63
C LEU A 363 -13.15 -35.68 4.85
N ASP A 364 -12.82 -36.93 5.17
CA ASP A 364 -13.80 -37.97 5.40
C ASP A 364 -14.48 -37.81 6.77
N ILE A 365 -15.77 -37.45 6.74
CA ILE A 365 -16.58 -37.26 7.95
C ILE A 365 -17.35 -38.52 8.38
N ARG A 366 -17.34 -39.62 7.60
CA ARG A 366 -18.25 -40.76 7.80
C ARG A 366 -18.15 -41.38 9.20
N LYS A 367 -16.96 -41.37 9.80
CA LYS A 367 -16.71 -41.90 11.15
C LYS A 367 -17.26 -41.01 12.27
N VAL A 368 -17.43 -39.71 12.02
CA VAL A 368 -17.89 -38.73 13.02
C VAL A 368 -19.30 -38.22 12.77
N ALA A 369 -19.84 -38.42 11.56
CA ALA A 369 -21.21 -38.11 11.18
C ALA A 369 -22.20 -38.81 12.12
N ASN A 370 -23.20 -38.06 12.57
CA ASN A 370 -24.14 -38.46 13.61
C ASN A 370 -25.59 -38.03 13.31
N MET A 371 -25.85 -37.44 12.14
CA MET A 371 -27.16 -36.92 11.76
C MET A 371 -27.52 -37.32 10.32
N SER A 372 -28.83 -37.52 10.13
CA SER A 372 -29.50 -37.81 8.86
C SER A 372 -29.94 -36.54 8.16
N ILE A 373 -30.00 -36.57 6.82
CA ILE A 373 -30.66 -35.54 6.01
C ILE A 373 -32.18 -35.72 5.92
N PHE A 374 -32.72 -36.82 6.46
CA PHE A 374 -34.15 -37.10 6.49
C PHE A 374 -34.76 -36.76 7.85
N ASP A 375 -36.07 -36.57 7.87
CA ASP A 375 -36.90 -36.40 9.08
C ASP A 375 -36.93 -37.64 10.02
N HIS A 376 -36.24 -38.71 9.64
CA HIS A 376 -36.06 -39.94 10.39
C HIS A 376 -34.59 -40.38 10.36
N ALA A 377 -34.21 -41.21 11.31
CA ALA A 377 -32.83 -41.67 11.46
C ALA A 377 -32.76 -43.13 11.94
N GLY A 378 -31.69 -43.82 11.54
CA GLY A 378 -31.33 -45.14 12.04
C GLY A 378 -30.84 -45.11 13.49
N LYS A 379 -30.56 -46.29 14.05
CA LYS A 379 -30.12 -46.44 15.45
C LYS A 379 -28.80 -45.68 15.70
N GLY A 380 -28.81 -44.74 16.65
CA GLY A 380 -27.63 -43.96 17.03
C GLY A 380 -27.37 -42.71 16.18
N ALA A 381 -28.30 -42.35 15.28
CA ALA A 381 -28.27 -41.13 14.50
C ALA A 381 -29.42 -40.19 14.89
N LEU A 382 -29.21 -38.88 14.72
CA LEU A 382 -30.24 -37.86 14.89
C LEU A 382 -30.99 -37.67 13.56
N PRO A 383 -32.33 -37.51 13.57
CA PRO A 383 -33.05 -37.02 12.39
C PRO A 383 -32.64 -35.58 12.09
N TRP A 384 -32.85 -35.13 10.86
CA TRP A 384 -32.50 -33.78 10.42
C TRP A 384 -33.10 -32.73 11.36
N MET A 385 -32.23 -31.96 12.02
CA MET A 385 -32.58 -30.86 12.95
C MET A 385 -33.61 -31.19 14.05
N ASN A 386 -33.87 -32.47 14.33
CA ASN A 386 -34.96 -32.93 15.20
C ASN A 386 -36.35 -32.35 14.84
N GLU A 387 -36.61 -32.26 13.53
CA GLU A 387 -37.77 -31.60 12.95
C GLU A 387 -38.99 -32.53 12.78
N ARG A 388 -40.10 -31.92 12.36
CA ARG A 388 -41.35 -32.63 12.04
C ARG A 388 -41.28 -33.36 10.69
N LYS A 389 -42.19 -34.34 10.52
CA LYS A 389 -42.34 -35.12 9.28
C LYS A 389 -42.40 -34.23 8.03
N GLY A 390 -41.60 -34.54 7.02
CA GLY A 390 -41.50 -33.84 5.75
C GLY A 390 -40.51 -32.66 5.72
N ASN A 391 -40.02 -32.20 6.88
CA ASN A 391 -39.17 -31.02 6.99
C ASN A 391 -37.68 -31.41 7.05
N ASP A 392 -37.11 -31.73 5.90
CA ASP A 392 -35.77 -32.32 5.81
C ASP A 392 -35.02 -31.87 4.54
N MET A 393 -33.86 -32.49 4.27
CA MET A 393 -32.99 -32.20 3.13
C MET A 393 -32.98 -33.34 2.10
N ARG A 394 -34.08 -34.10 1.96
CA ARG A 394 -34.17 -35.31 1.11
C ARG A 394 -33.76 -35.14 -0.35
N ASN A 395 -33.86 -33.92 -0.87
CA ASN A 395 -33.57 -33.59 -2.27
C ASN A 395 -32.14 -33.06 -2.47
N LEU A 396 -31.32 -33.04 -1.41
CA LEU A 396 -29.91 -32.70 -1.52
C LEU A 396 -29.22 -33.73 -2.43
N PRO A 397 -28.49 -33.31 -3.48
CA PRO A 397 -27.85 -34.23 -4.40
C PRO A 397 -26.73 -35.01 -3.70
N SER A 398 -26.59 -36.29 -4.04
CA SER A 398 -25.47 -37.12 -3.62
C SER A 398 -24.33 -37.13 -4.65
N GLY A 399 -23.19 -37.70 -4.27
CA GLY A 399 -21.98 -37.78 -5.07
C GLY A 399 -21.15 -36.50 -5.06
N LYS A 400 -20.26 -36.38 -6.05
CA LYS A 400 -19.39 -35.22 -6.21
C LYS A 400 -20.18 -34.00 -6.67
N GLN A 401 -20.11 -32.93 -5.89
CA GLN A 401 -20.74 -31.65 -6.17
C GLN A 401 -19.72 -30.53 -6.04
N THR A 402 -19.83 -29.49 -6.87
CA THR A 402 -18.95 -28.31 -6.78
C THR A 402 -19.75 -27.08 -6.38
N PHE A 403 -19.38 -26.46 -5.27
CA PHE A 403 -20.02 -25.25 -4.75
C PHE A 403 -18.97 -24.21 -4.40
N GLY A 404 -19.12 -22.98 -4.91
CA GLY A 404 -18.16 -21.90 -4.65
C GLY A 404 -16.73 -22.22 -5.12
N GLY A 405 -16.57 -23.09 -6.13
CA GLY A 405 -15.27 -23.58 -6.59
C GLY A 405 -14.68 -24.73 -5.76
N ILE A 406 -15.34 -25.19 -4.69
CA ILE A 406 -14.90 -26.29 -3.82
C ILE A 406 -15.62 -27.58 -4.20
N GLU A 407 -14.90 -28.67 -4.42
CA GLU A 407 -15.47 -30.02 -4.59
C GLU A 407 -15.81 -30.64 -3.23
N PHE A 408 -17.06 -31.10 -3.09
CA PHE A 408 -17.57 -31.86 -1.95
C PHE A 408 -18.06 -33.23 -2.42
N ASP A 409 -17.84 -34.26 -1.60
CA ASP A 409 -18.40 -35.59 -1.81
C ASP A 409 -19.56 -35.82 -0.82
N ILE A 410 -20.79 -35.70 -1.31
CA ILE A 410 -21.99 -35.89 -0.51
C ILE A 410 -22.33 -37.39 -0.55
N SER A 411 -22.01 -38.08 0.54
CA SER A 411 -22.25 -39.52 0.66
C SER A 411 -23.71 -39.88 0.40
N ASP A 412 -23.94 -41.02 -0.24
CA ASP A 412 -25.28 -41.61 -0.34
C ASP A 412 -25.84 -41.82 1.08
N PRO A 413 -27.00 -41.21 1.42
CA PRO A 413 -27.63 -41.38 2.73
C PRO A 413 -27.80 -42.85 3.16
N LEU A 414 -28.02 -43.76 2.21
CA LEU A 414 -28.19 -45.18 2.51
C LEU A 414 -26.88 -45.90 2.84
N ALA A 415 -25.73 -45.36 2.42
CA ALA A 415 -24.43 -46.01 2.57
C ALA A 415 -23.84 -45.96 3.99
N ASN A 416 -24.39 -45.13 4.89
CA ASN A 416 -23.91 -45.00 6.28
C ASN A 416 -25.05 -45.01 7.32
N GLU A 417 -26.06 -45.87 7.13
CA GLU A 417 -27.24 -45.96 8.02
C GLU A 417 -27.95 -44.61 8.23
N GLY A 418 -27.93 -43.74 7.21
CA GLY A 418 -28.45 -42.38 7.26
C GLY A 418 -27.47 -41.32 7.77
N LYS A 419 -26.33 -41.67 8.37
CA LYS A 419 -25.38 -40.72 8.99
C LYS A 419 -24.48 -40.05 7.95
N ILE A 420 -24.88 -38.92 7.41
CA ILE A 420 -24.05 -38.17 6.43
C ILE A 420 -23.79 -36.72 6.85
N VAL A 421 -24.32 -36.30 7.99
CA VAL A 421 -24.18 -34.93 8.52
C VAL A 421 -23.53 -34.97 9.92
N ILE A 422 -22.71 -33.97 10.21
CA ILE A 422 -22.24 -33.68 11.57
C ILE A 422 -23.21 -32.66 12.20
N GLY A 423 -24.04 -33.12 13.12
CA GLY A 423 -24.89 -32.29 13.97
C GLY A 423 -24.19 -31.92 15.28
N LEU A 424 -23.93 -30.63 15.48
CA LEU A 424 -23.39 -30.06 16.72
C LEU A 424 -24.38 -29.08 17.35
N SER A 425 -24.60 -29.17 18.67
CA SER A 425 -25.45 -28.24 19.41
C SER A 425 -25.23 -28.39 20.92
N ARG A 426 -25.64 -27.35 21.68
CA ARG A 426 -25.77 -27.42 23.15
C ARG A 426 -27.07 -28.11 23.59
N GLN A 427 -28.00 -28.37 22.67
CA GLN A 427 -29.24 -29.08 22.97
C GLN A 427 -28.97 -30.53 23.40
N LYS A 428 -29.81 -31.05 24.28
CA LYS A 428 -29.71 -32.42 24.79
C LYS A 428 -29.73 -33.42 23.61
N GLY A 429 -28.76 -34.33 23.57
CA GLY A 429 -28.65 -35.37 22.55
C GLY A 429 -27.67 -35.06 21.41
N PHE A 430 -27.23 -33.81 21.28
CA PHE A 430 -26.21 -33.43 20.30
C PHE A 430 -24.80 -33.53 20.90
N LYS A 431 -23.81 -33.78 20.03
CA LYS A 431 -22.41 -33.56 20.37
C LYS A 431 -22.14 -32.06 20.40
N GLN A 432 -21.24 -31.61 21.27
CA GLN A 432 -20.83 -30.19 21.30
C GLN A 432 -19.58 -29.94 20.45
N GLN A 433 -18.77 -30.97 20.22
CA GLN A 433 -17.55 -30.91 19.41
C GLN A 433 -17.25 -32.28 18.81
N ILE A 434 -16.47 -32.28 17.73
CA ILE A 434 -15.84 -33.44 17.09
C ILE A 434 -14.44 -33.04 16.65
N PHE A 435 -13.59 -34.02 16.36
CA PHE A 435 -12.24 -33.79 15.84
C PHE A 435 -12.09 -34.49 14.49
N LEU A 436 -11.51 -33.81 13.51
CA LEU A 436 -11.20 -34.37 12.20
C LEU A 436 -9.69 -34.32 11.93
N PRO A 437 -9.01 -35.45 11.71
CA PRO A 437 -7.60 -35.43 11.37
C PRO A 437 -7.38 -34.82 9.99
N VAL A 438 -6.38 -33.94 9.88
CA VAL A 438 -6.03 -33.24 8.62
C VAL A 438 -4.64 -33.69 8.15
N GLY A 439 -3.67 -33.69 9.06
CA GLY A 439 -2.31 -34.22 8.88
C GLY A 439 -1.47 -33.51 7.82
N ARG A 440 -1.72 -32.21 7.56
CA ARG A 440 -1.04 -31.44 6.50
C ARG A 440 -1.22 -29.94 6.65
N LYS A 441 -0.44 -29.17 5.89
CA LYS A 441 -0.64 -27.74 5.67
C LYS A 441 -1.85 -27.49 4.77
N SER A 442 -2.62 -26.46 5.10
CA SER A 442 -3.70 -25.96 4.25
C SER A 442 -3.93 -24.47 4.51
N GLY A 443 -4.28 -23.71 3.48
CA GLY A 443 -4.66 -22.31 3.61
C GLY A 443 -6.05 -22.09 4.21
N MET A 444 -6.93 -23.09 4.11
CA MET A 444 -8.32 -22.99 4.57
C MET A 444 -8.97 -24.37 4.76
N ILE A 445 -10.12 -24.38 5.42
CA ILE A 445 -11.07 -25.50 5.45
C ILE A 445 -12.34 -25.07 4.72
N GLY A 446 -12.77 -25.86 3.73
CA GLY A 446 -14.06 -25.71 3.08
C GLY A 446 -15.14 -26.43 3.88
N LEU A 447 -16.23 -25.75 4.21
CA LEU A 447 -17.39 -26.30 4.88
C LEU A 447 -18.59 -26.29 3.94
N LEU A 448 -19.34 -27.39 3.94
CA LEU A 448 -20.69 -27.47 3.40
C LEU A 448 -21.63 -27.67 4.59
N HIS A 449 -22.33 -26.61 4.99
CA HIS A 449 -22.99 -26.56 6.30
C HIS A 449 -24.25 -25.70 6.29
N THR A 450 -25.02 -25.81 7.36
CA THR A 450 -26.18 -24.96 7.59
C THR A 450 -26.49 -24.83 9.08
N LEU A 451 -27.43 -23.96 9.41
CA LEU A 451 -27.78 -23.63 10.78
C LEU A 451 -29.27 -23.86 11.01
N GLY A 452 -29.61 -24.49 12.13
CA GLY A 452 -30.99 -24.51 12.65
C GLY A 452 -31.37 -23.16 13.25
N GLN A 453 -30.67 -22.73 14.30
CA GLN A 453 -30.87 -21.44 14.96
C GLN A 453 -29.55 -20.92 15.54
N ALA A 454 -29.23 -19.64 15.32
CA ALA A 454 -28.08 -18.99 15.96
C ALA A 454 -28.42 -18.56 17.39
N GLY A 455 -27.40 -18.47 18.25
CA GLY A 455 -27.52 -17.76 19.52
C GLY A 455 -27.70 -16.25 19.31
N SER A 456 -28.02 -15.52 20.38
CA SER A 456 -28.25 -14.07 20.37
C SER A 456 -27.05 -13.24 19.89
N GLU A 457 -25.84 -13.79 19.97
CA GLU A 457 -24.60 -13.15 19.52
C GLU A 457 -24.30 -13.40 18.03
N GLY A 458 -25.14 -14.16 17.32
CA GLY A 458 -24.93 -14.49 15.90
C GLY A 458 -23.80 -15.49 15.64
N ILE A 459 -23.19 -16.06 16.69
CA ILE A 459 -22.16 -17.09 16.58
C ILE A 459 -22.83 -18.47 16.50
N ALA A 460 -22.57 -19.20 15.41
CA ALA A 460 -23.09 -20.55 15.17
C ALA A 460 -22.17 -21.66 15.70
N GLY A 461 -20.87 -21.38 15.84
CA GLY A 461 -19.86 -22.34 16.29
C GLY A 461 -18.45 -21.83 16.00
N SER A 462 -17.46 -22.73 16.04
CA SER A 462 -16.08 -22.42 15.66
C SER A 462 -15.39 -23.62 15.03
N VAL A 463 -14.42 -23.36 14.16
CA VAL A 463 -13.40 -24.33 13.72
C VAL A 463 -12.12 -24.04 14.47
N VAL A 464 -11.51 -25.04 15.12
CA VAL A 464 -10.30 -24.86 15.91
C VAL A 464 -9.16 -25.64 15.25
N PHE A 465 -8.20 -24.91 14.68
CA PHE A 465 -7.02 -25.50 14.08
C PHE A 465 -6.06 -25.92 15.18
N HIS A 466 -5.83 -27.23 15.35
CA HIS A 466 -4.80 -27.78 16.23
C HIS A 466 -3.57 -28.14 15.38
N TYR A 467 -2.44 -27.48 15.62
CA TYR A 467 -1.23 -27.68 14.83
C TYR A 467 -0.34 -28.77 15.43
N ALA A 468 0.52 -29.37 14.60
CA ALA A 468 1.46 -30.41 15.01
C ALA A 468 2.49 -29.94 16.04
N ASP A 469 2.78 -28.64 16.10
CA ASP A 469 3.67 -28.01 17.09
C ASP A 469 3.02 -27.81 18.48
N GLY A 470 1.75 -28.21 18.65
CA GLY A 470 0.99 -28.08 19.89
C GLY A 470 0.26 -26.76 20.06
N THR A 471 0.43 -25.79 19.16
CA THR A 471 -0.32 -24.53 19.16
C THR A 471 -1.73 -24.72 18.57
N SER A 472 -2.62 -23.75 18.79
CA SER A 472 -3.96 -23.77 18.21
C SER A 472 -4.49 -22.38 17.89
N ALA A 473 -5.39 -22.28 16.90
CA ALA A 473 -6.10 -21.05 16.58
C ALA A 473 -7.57 -21.33 16.25
N ALA A 474 -8.49 -20.47 16.71
CA ALA A 474 -9.93 -20.64 16.50
C ALA A 474 -10.48 -19.61 15.52
N GLN A 475 -11.40 -20.04 14.65
CA GLN A 475 -12.19 -19.18 13.79
C GLN A 475 -13.67 -19.35 14.09
N TYR A 476 -14.36 -18.25 14.42
CA TYR A 476 -15.79 -18.27 14.69
C TYR A 476 -16.61 -18.31 13.41
N ILE A 477 -17.66 -19.14 13.40
CA ILE A 477 -18.66 -19.21 12.34
C ILE A 477 -19.77 -18.22 12.67
N ILE A 478 -19.89 -17.17 11.86
CA ILE A 478 -20.77 -16.03 12.12
C ILE A 478 -21.95 -16.08 11.15
N ASN A 479 -23.16 -16.02 11.68
CA ASN A 479 -24.39 -15.95 10.90
C ASN A 479 -24.44 -14.68 10.05
N GLY A 480 -24.84 -14.79 8.78
CA GLY A 480 -24.81 -13.71 7.79
C GLY A 480 -23.45 -13.44 7.16
N LYS A 481 -22.36 -14.05 7.65
CA LYS A 481 -21.00 -13.95 7.06
C LYS A 481 -20.50 -15.28 6.51
N HIS A 482 -20.59 -16.34 7.31
CA HIS A 482 -20.09 -17.69 6.97
C HIS A 482 -21.22 -18.70 6.79
N ILE A 483 -22.40 -18.45 7.35
CA ILE A 483 -23.53 -19.37 7.36
C ILE A 483 -24.85 -18.60 7.41
N THR A 484 -25.95 -19.23 7.04
CA THR A 484 -27.31 -18.74 7.28
C THR A 484 -28.21 -19.90 7.69
N GLY A 485 -29.45 -19.59 8.07
CA GLY A 485 -30.46 -20.60 8.37
C GLY A 485 -30.79 -21.45 7.16
N TRP A 486 -31.16 -22.71 7.38
CA TRP A 486 -31.44 -23.66 6.28
C TRP A 486 -32.79 -23.44 5.58
N TRP A 487 -33.70 -22.65 6.16
CA TRP A 487 -34.94 -22.21 5.53
C TRP A 487 -34.73 -20.85 4.85
N PHE A 488 -35.20 -20.73 3.61
CA PHE A 488 -35.05 -19.50 2.80
C PHE A 488 -33.61 -18.94 2.86
N PRO A 489 -32.58 -19.77 2.59
CA PRO A 489 -31.21 -19.41 2.93
C PRO A 489 -30.71 -18.26 2.05
N GLU A 490 -30.32 -17.14 2.63
CA GLU A 490 -29.67 -16.04 1.92
C GLU A 490 -28.27 -15.78 2.47
N LEU A 491 -27.27 -15.89 1.59
CA LEU A 491 -25.87 -15.61 1.92
C LEU A 491 -25.08 -15.33 0.63
N GLN A 492 -24.36 -14.21 0.61
CA GLN A 492 -23.45 -13.84 -0.46
C GLN A 492 -22.19 -13.22 0.14
N GLY A 493 -21.03 -13.81 -0.15
CA GLY A 493 -19.74 -13.32 0.31
C GLY A 493 -18.60 -13.79 -0.59
N LYS A 494 -17.40 -13.23 -0.39
CA LYS A 494 -16.21 -13.61 -1.15
C LYS A 494 -15.77 -15.06 -0.90
N LEU A 495 -15.96 -15.55 0.33
CA LEU A 495 -15.59 -16.90 0.77
C LEU A 495 -16.78 -17.66 1.37
N ALA A 496 -18.02 -17.29 1.05
CA ALA A 496 -19.19 -18.03 1.49
C ALA A 496 -20.41 -17.71 0.61
N GLY A 497 -21.35 -18.64 0.52
CA GLY A 497 -22.60 -18.42 -0.18
C GLY A 497 -23.56 -19.60 -0.06
N VAL A 498 -24.75 -19.46 -0.64
CA VAL A 498 -25.68 -20.58 -0.76
C VAL A 498 -25.12 -21.59 -1.76
N ALA A 499 -24.97 -22.85 -1.33
CA ALA A 499 -24.47 -23.95 -2.15
C ALA A 499 -25.58 -24.59 -2.97
N TRP A 500 -26.71 -24.89 -2.31
CA TRP A 500 -27.84 -25.57 -2.93
C TRP A 500 -29.15 -25.11 -2.32
N ARG A 501 -30.21 -25.12 -3.14
CA ARG A 501 -31.60 -24.89 -2.73
C ARG A 501 -32.53 -25.93 -3.38
N GLY A 502 -33.59 -26.31 -2.68
CA GLY A 502 -34.65 -27.15 -3.22
C GLY A 502 -35.85 -27.29 -2.29
N PRO A 503 -36.93 -27.92 -2.77
CA PRO A 503 -38.13 -28.13 -1.98
C PRO A 503 -38.01 -29.36 -1.05
N ASN A 504 -38.86 -29.44 -0.04
CA ASN A 504 -39.16 -30.66 0.72
C ASN A 504 -40.68 -30.78 0.94
N GLY A 505 -41.13 -31.62 1.88
CA GLY A 505 -42.56 -31.82 2.15
C GLY A 505 -43.24 -30.68 2.92
N VAL A 506 -42.51 -29.66 3.36
CA VAL A 506 -42.98 -28.57 4.22
C VAL A 506 -42.68 -27.18 3.67
N SER A 507 -41.53 -26.98 3.02
CA SER A 507 -41.11 -25.72 2.40
C SER A 507 -40.65 -25.96 0.96
N HIS A 508 -40.92 -25.00 0.07
CA HIS A 508 -40.43 -25.01 -1.30
C HIS A 508 -38.98 -24.50 -1.44
N ASP A 509 -38.42 -23.93 -0.38
CA ASP A 509 -37.08 -23.33 -0.39
C ASP A 509 -36.33 -23.64 0.92
N VAL A 510 -35.61 -24.75 0.91
CA VAL A 510 -34.60 -25.11 1.91
C VAL A 510 -33.24 -25.24 1.26
N GLY A 511 -32.16 -25.07 2.02
CA GLY A 511 -30.83 -25.17 1.46
C GLY A 511 -29.68 -25.15 2.47
N ILE A 512 -28.48 -25.21 1.91
CA ILE A 512 -27.21 -25.27 2.63
C ILE A 512 -26.22 -24.27 2.05
N CYS A 513 -25.26 -23.86 2.86
CA CYS A 513 -24.20 -22.94 2.49
C CYS A 513 -22.88 -23.65 2.28
N TRP A 514 -22.05 -23.08 1.41
CA TRP A 514 -20.62 -23.34 1.41
C TRP A 514 -19.90 -22.17 2.11
N ALA A 515 -18.78 -22.44 2.75
CA ALA A 515 -17.90 -21.41 3.30
C ALA A 515 -16.44 -21.87 3.35
N GLY A 516 -15.52 -20.96 3.05
CA GLY A 516 -14.10 -21.12 3.28
C GLY A 516 -13.67 -20.47 4.58
N ILE A 517 -13.11 -21.27 5.49
CA ILE A 517 -12.60 -20.83 6.78
C ILE A 517 -11.07 -20.76 6.72
N SER A 518 -10.53 -19.55 6.69
CA SER A 518 -9.09 -19.32 6.56
C SER A 518 -8.31 -19.87 7.76
N ASN A 519 -7.24 -20.62 7.48
CA ASN A 519 -6.25 -21.01 8.47
C ASN A 519 -5.40 -19.77 8.84
N PRO A 520 -5.36 -19.35 10.12
CA PRO A 520 -4.51 -18.23 10.55
C PRO A 520 -3.01 -18.44 10.32
N PHE A 521 -2.56 -19.70 10.25
CA PHE A 521 -1.15 -20.09 10.09
C PHE A 521 -1.00 -21.15 8.97
N PRO A 522 -1.15 -20.76 7.70
CA PRO A 522 -1.13 -21.68 6.54
C PRO A 522 0.18 -22.45 6.38
N GLU A 523 1.27 -21.94 6.94
CA GLU A 523 2.61 -22.54 6.92
C GLU A 523 2.79 -23.69 7.92
N LYS A 524 1.88 -23.84 8.90
CA LYS A 524 1.93 -24.89 9.91
C LYS A 524 1.15 -26.14 9.48
N ASP A 525 1.65 -27.30 9.87
CA ASP A 525 0.94 -28.57 9.69
C ASP A 525 -0.24 -28.67 10.67
N ILE A 526 -1.45 -28.80 10.12
CA ILE A 526 -2.67 -29.01 10.90
C ILE A 526 -2.73 -30.48 11.28
N ARG A 527 -2.72 -30.79 12.58
CA ARG A 527 -2.92 -32.14 13.11
C ARG A 527 -4.39 -32.54 12.92
N GLU A 528 -5.29 -31.73 13.46
CA GLU A 528 -6.74 -31.93 13.44
C GLU A 528 -7.48 -30.59 13.55
N ILE A 529 -8.77 -30.61 13.23
CA ILE A 529 -9.70 -29.48 13.40
C ILE A 529 -10.92 -29.85 14.23
#